data_AF-A0A133NQ54-F1
#
_entry.id   AF-A0A133NQ54-F1
#
_cell.length_a   1.000
_cell.length_b   1.000
_cell.length_c   1.000
_cell.angle_alpha   90.00
_cell.angle_beta   90.00
_cell.angle_gamma   90.00
#
_symmetry.space_group_name_H-M   'P 1'
#
loop_
_entity.id
_entity.type
_entity.pdbx_description
1 polymer ?
#
loop_
_entity_poly.entity_id
_entity_poly.type
_entity_poly.pdbx_seq_one_letter_code
_entity_poly.pdbx_strand_id
1 'polypeptide(L)'
;MPKTNNEMIRMIRDAEIEHRCIIPIHAAQKQYAYRRVKNGTFVRTFRNLYAQTEYWGKLYTPERIRHIVLSLMELYPDWKFTVTSGAVLFGYNVVEDYDVLFAGGEYDSQNSNLQTQPTQIYIRSKTNKSAHDNPQLHRIRATGREQDATSDDVRIEQPSRKYGGRLVTLPHFSDRVSYEIRSHVVDKSTLLFDSANSLSFRSALPIFDSAARDNVNFNKVIEICESRYCGCGNCGVGGVGGVGGVGGSGFCVSSVVGAGSDADSLFRLRRLCCFANGLSENGGESFARGTMIDLGFMVPELQHEFVVSNTGYKYRCDFLWQLPVGGLIVGELDGYGKYFVDSSNAAHVNIDFNSSADNQMLRNSYNQAAINRNIDRQAERESRLMRECGVSKIVRFNFADVVGIKNLERKLVEAGVPRIMRVG
;
A
#
# COMPACT_ATOMS: atom_id res chain seq x y z
N MET A 1 25.39 -39.19 -0.91
CA MET A 1 26.01 -37.86 -1.15
C MET A 1 25.38 -37.11 -2.34
N PRO A 2 25.19 -37.67 -3.56
CA PRO A 2 24.65 -36.92 -4.70
C PRO A 2 23.15 -36.59 -4.58
N LYS A 3 22.34 -37.54 -4.09
CA LYS A 3 20.88 -37.40 -3.95
C LYS A 3 20.49 -36.26 -3.01
N THR A 4 21.18 -36.12 -1.88
CA THR A 4 20.94 -35.06 -0.89
C THR A 4 21.29 -33.67 -1.44
N ASN A 5 22.32 -33.54 -2.28
CA ASN A 5 22.64 -32.26 -2.92
C ASN A 5 21.58 -31.85 -3.95
N ASN A 6 21.11 -32.79 -4.77
CA ASN A 6 20.08 -32.53 -5.77
C ASN A 6 18.75 -32.13 -5.13
N GLU A 7 18.38 -32.74 -4.00
CA GLU A 7 17.18 -32.39 -3.24
C GLU A 7 17.25 -30.95 -2.69
N MET A 8 18.39 -30.53 -2.14
CA MET A 8 18.57 -29.16 -1.63
C MET A 8 18.54 -28.12 -2.75
N ILE A 9 19.16 -28.41 -3.89
CA ILE A 9 19.13 -27.53 -5.08
C ILE A 9 17.68 -27.37 -5.56
N ARG A 10 16.94 -28.46 -5.64
CA ARG A 10 15.53 -28.44 -6.01
C ARG A 10 14.69 -27.63 -5.03
N MET A 11 14.85 -27.85 -3.72
CA MET A 11 14.16 -27.09 -2.68
C MET A 11 14.36 -25.56 -2.82
N ILE A 12 15.59 -25.13 -3.12
CA ILE A 12 15.91 -23.71 -3.32
C ILE A 12 15.23 -23.18 -4.58
N ARG A 13 15.36 -23.91 -5.69
CA ARG A 13 14.81 -23.52 -6.99
C ARG A 13 13.29 -23.44 -6.97
N ASP A 14 12.63 -24.46 -6.40
CA ASP A 14 11.17 -24.53 -6.33
C ASP A 14 10.63 -23.36 -5.49
N ALA A 15 11.27 -23.04 -4.36
CA ALA A 15 10.89 -21.89 -3.52
C ALA A 15 10.95 -20.55 -4.28
N GLU A 16 12.00 -20.29 -5.06
CA GLU A 16 12.13 -19.04 -5.83
C GLU A 16 11.14 -18.96 -7.01
N ILE A 17 10.92 -20.06 -7.72
CA ILE A 17 9.96 -20.13 -8.84
C ILE A 17 8.54 -19.92 -8.33
N GLU A 18 8.21 -20.48 -7.18
CA GLU A 18 6.87 -20.41 -6.60
C GLU A 18 6.67 -19.15 -5.74
N HIS A 19 7.65 -18.25 -5.69
CA HIS A 19 7.63 -17.01 -4.91
C HIS A 19 7.33 -17.25 -3.42
N ARG A 20 8.01 -18.25 -2.84
CA ARG A 20 7.89 -18.68 -1.45
C ARG A 20 9.24 -18.68 -0.73
N CYS A 21 9.20 -18.67 0.59
CA CYS A 21 10.39 -18.96 1.39
C CYS A 21 10.70 -20.47 1.38
N ILE A 22 11.98 -20.78 1.56
CA ILE A 22 12.48 -22.13 1.77
C ILE A 22 11.99 -22.65 3.13
N ILE A 23 11.35 -23.82 3.13
CA ILE A 23 10.83 -24.51 4.32
C ILE A 23 11.61 -25.82 4.54
N PRO A 24 12.60 -25.86 5.45
CA PRO A 24 13.30 -27.10 5.75
C PRO A 24 12.43 -28.07 6.56
N ILE A 25 12.10 -29.22 5.98
CA ILE A 25 11.18 -30.23 6.54
C ILE A 25 11.93 -31.15 7.51
N HIS A 26 13.00 -31.81 7.05
CA HIS A 26 13.72 -32.83 7.82
C HIS A 26 15.03 -32.31 8.46
N ALA A 27 15.59 -33.07 9.41
CA ALA A 27 16.79 -32.67 10.17
C ALA A 27 17.99 -32.30 9.29
N ALA A 28 18.21 -33.03 8.19
CA ALA A 28 19.28 -32.73 7.24
C ALA A 28 19.11 -31.37 6.56
N GLN A 29 17.88 -31.03 6.12
CA GLN A 29 17.56 -29.73 5.52
C GLN A 29 17.68 -28.60 6.54
N LYS A 30 17.22 -28.80 7.78
CA LYS A 30 17.36 -27.83 8.87
C LYS A 30 18.84 -27.53 9.17
N GLN A 31 19.67 -28.56 9.25
CA GLN A 31 21.10 -28.41 9.47
C GLN A 31 21.80 -27.74 8.28
N TYR A 32 21.38 -28.05 7.05
CA TYR A 32 21.86 -27.39 5.84
C TYR A 32 21.54 -25.89 5.85
N ALA A 33 20.28 -25.52 6.09
CA ALA A 33 19.85 -24.12 6.17
C ALA A 33 20.59 -23.37 7.29
N TYR A 34 20.74 -23.98 8.47
CA TYR A 34 21.51 -23.40 9.57
C TYR A 34 22.96 -23.08 9.18
N ARG A 35 23.66 -24.02 8.52
CA ARG A 35 25.02 -23.80 8.03
C ARG A 35 25.08 -22.67 6.99
N ARG A 36 24.10 -22.60 6.09
CA ARG A 36 24.02 -21.55 5.06
C ARG A 36 23.77 -20.16 5.63
N VAL A 37 22.97 -20.07 6.70
CA VAL A 37 22.78 -18.82 7.45
C VAL A 37 24.07 -18.39 8.16
N LYS A 38 24.76 -19.33 8.84
CA LYS A 38 26.06 -19.03 9.48
C LYS A 38 27.11 -18.52 8.48
N ASN A 39 27.06 -19.02 7.24
CA ASN A 39 27.95 -18.61 6.17
C ASN A 39 27.47 -17.37 5.39
N GLY A 40 26.36 -16.74 5.79
CA GLY A 40 25.81 -15.53 5.14
C GLY A 40 25.13 -15.75 3.79
N THR A 41 25.14 -16.97 3.25
CA THR A 41 24.50 -17.30 1.95
C THR A 41 22.98 -17.33 2.03
N PHE A 42 22.43 -17.66 3.20
CA PHE A 42 20.99 -17.60 3.47
C PHE A 42 20.70 -16.55 4.54
N VAL A 43 19.50 -15.99 4.47
CA VAL A 43 18.90 -15.19 5.55
C VAL A 43 17.70 -15.94 6.13
N ARG A 44 17.51 -15.84 7.44
CA ARG A 44 16.27 -16.29 8.08
C ARG A 44 15.24 -15.17 7.91
N THR A 45 14.19 -15.42 7.13
CA THR A 45 13.16 -14.42 6.79
C THR A 45 12.05 -14.35 7.85
N PHE A 46 11.73 -15.50 8.43
CA PHE A 46 10.81 -15.68 9.55
C PHE A 46 11.21 -16.93 10.33
N ARG A 47 10.64 -17.18 11.51
CA ARG A 47 10.92 -18.41 12.26
C ARG A 47 10.65 -19.65 11.39
N ASN A 48 11.70 -20.45 11.19
CA ASN A 48 11.74 -21.65 10.32
C ASN A 48 11.62 -21.41 8.81
N LEU A 49 11.62 -20.16 8.35
CA LEU A 49 11.62 -19.79 6.93
C LEU A 49 12.95 -19.14 6.54
N TYR A 50 13.42 -19.45 5.35
CA TYR A 50 14.72 -19.00 4.85
C TYR A 50 14.62 -18.55 3.39
N ALA A 51 15.58 -17.72 2.96
CA ALA A 51 15.77 -17.37 1.56
C ALA A 51 17.26 -17.22 1.25
N GLN A 52 17.63 -17.29 -0.03
CA GLN A 52 18.98 -16.92 -0.44
C GLN A 52 19.19 -15.42 -0.21
N THR A 53 20.31 -15.04 0.42
CA THR A 53 20.58 -13.64 0.80
C THR A 53 20.57 -12.71 -0.41
N GLU A 54 21.19 -13.12 -1.51
CA GLU A 54 21.27 -12.32 -2.74
C GLU A 54 19.89 -12.13 -3.39
N TYR A 55 19.08 -13.18 -3.44
CA TYR A 55 17.71 -13.11 -3.95
C TYR A 55 16.83 -12.22 -3.07
N TRP A 56 16.85 -12.46 -1.75
CA TRP A 56 16.04 -11.71 -0.79
C TRP A 56 16.36 -10.21 -0.79
N GLY A 57 17.64 -9.86 -0.89
CA GLY A 57 18.11 -8.47 -0.97
C GLY A 57 17.56 -7.70 -2.17
N LYS A 58 17.20 -8.41 -3.25
CA LYS A 58 16.64 -7.80 -4.47
C LYS A 58 15.14 -7.57 -4.40
N LEU A 59 14.41 -8.30 -3.57
CA LEU A 59 12.96 -8.18 -3.44
C LEU A 59 12.56 -6.89 -2.71
N TYR A 60 11.49 -6.25 -3.19
CA TYR A 60 10.81 -5.18 -2.49
C TYR A 60 10.00 -5.75 -1.32
N THR A 61 9.72 -4.90 -0.35
CA THR A 61 8.97 -5.29 0.85
C THR A 61 7.68 -6.05 0.54
N PRO A 62 6.77 -5.61 -0.36
CA PRO A 62 5.53 -6.34 -0.61
C PRO A 62 5.76 -7.77 -1.11
N GLU A 63 6.79 -7.97 -1.94
CA GLU A 63 7.18 -9.30 -2.41
C GLU A 63 7.75 -10.12 -1.26
N ARG A 64 8.58 -9.55 -0.38
CA ARG A 64 9.09 -10.22 0.83
C ARG A 64 7.95 -10.69 1.74
N ILE A 65 6.98 -9.81 2.01
CA ILE A 65 5.78 -10.15 2.81
C ILE A 65 5.05 -11.31 2.12
N ARG A 66 4.83 -11.22 0.81
CA ARG A 66 4.12 -12.26 0.04
C ARG A 66 4.83 -13.61 0.11
N HIS A 67 6.16 -13.65 -0.01
CA HIS A 67 6.93 -14.90 0.11
C HIS A 67 6.76 -15.55 1.49
N ILE A 68 6.80 -14.75 2.56
CA ILE A 68 6.61 -15.25 3.91
C ILE A 68 5.17 -15.75 4.09
N VAL A 69 4.18 -14.96 3.70
CA VAL A 69 2.76 -15.29 3.89
C VAL A 69 2.38 -16.55 3.13
N LEU A 70 2.77 -16.69 1.85
CA LEU A 70 2.49 -17.89 1.06
C LEU A 70 3.11 -19.15 1.68
N SER A 71 4.32 -19.06 2.24
CA SER A 71 4.92 -20.18 2.99
C SER A 71 4.22 -20.46 4.31
N LEU A 72 3.71 -19.43 5.01
CA LEU A 72 3.00 -19.61 6.27
C LEU A 72 1.61 -20.21 6.10
N MET A 73 0.94 -19.99 4.96
CA MET A 73 -0.36 -20.61 4.65
C MET A 73 -0.27 -22.15 4.67
N GLU A 74 0.81 -22.72 4.16
CA GLU A 74 1.02 -24.17 4.19
C GLU A 74 1.28 -24.71 5.59
N LEU A 75 2.01 -23.94 6.40
CA LEU A 75 2.35 -24.33 7.77
C LEU A 75 1.19 -24.14 8.74
N TYR A 76 0.30 -23.19 8.46
CA TYR A 76 -0.80 -22.81 9.32
C TYR A 76 -2.09 -22.57 8.52
N PRO A 77 -2.79 -23.64 8.10
CA PRO A 77 -3.97 -23.52 7.25
C PRO A 77 -5.12 -22.71 7.87
N ASP A 78 -5.19 -22.64 9.21
CA ASP A 78 -6.26 -21.91 9.91
C ASP A 78 -6.00 -20.40 10.05
N TRP A 79 -4.81 -19.92 9.67
CA TRP A 79 -4.47 -18.51 9.85
C TRP A 79 -5.22 -17.62 8.85
N LYS A 80 -5.71 -16.49 9.38
CA LYS A 80 -6.34 -15.42 8.59
C LYS A 80 -5.42 -14.20 8.58
N PHE A 81 -4.81 -13.91 7.44
CA PHE A 81 -3.91 -12.77 7.26
C PHE A 81 -4.70 -11.46 7.11
N THR A 82 -4.15 -10.38 7.64
CA THR A 82 -4.76 -9.03 7.64
C THR A 82 -3.69 -7.95 7.47
N VAL A 83 -4.07 -6.67 7.51
CA VAL A 83 -3.17 -5.51 7.34
C VAL A 83 -2.33 -5.67 6.06
N THR A 84 -1.01 -5.48 6.14
CA THR A 84 -0.09 -5.61 5.01
C THR A 84 0.00 -7.04 4.51
N SER A 85 -0.05 -8.04 5.40
CA SER A 85 0.02 -9.45 5.04
C SER A 85 -1.16 -9.92 4.20
N GLY A 86 -2.37 -9.44 4.51
CA GLY A 86 -3.55 -9.68 3.67
C GLY A 86 -3.54 -8.83 2.39
N ALA A 87 -3.12 -7.57 2.49
CA ALA A 87 -3.16 -6.62 1.36
C ALA A 87 -2.27 -7.10 0.20
N VAL A 88 -1.06 -7.60 0.48
CA VAL A 88 -0.17 -8.12 -0.57
C VAL A 88 -0.71 -9.36 -1.28
N LEU A 89 -1.56 -10.16 -0.61
CA LEU A 89 -2.19 -11.32 -1.22
C LEU A 89 -3.25 -10.92 -2.25
N PHE A 90 -3.97 -9.83 -2.00
CA PHE A 90 -4.86 -9.18 -2.96
C PHE A 90 -4.14 -8.44 -4.09
N GLY A 91 -2.81 -8.28 -4.00
CA GLY A 91 -2.05 -7.43 -4.92
C GLY A 91 -2.25 -5.94 -4.66
N TYR A 92 -2.73 -5.55 -3.47
CA TYR A 92 -2.81 -4.15 -3.08
C TYR A 92 -1.42 -3.59 -2.83
N ASN A 93 -1.27 -2.28 -3.04
CA ASN A 93 -0.01 -1.61 -2.79
C ASN A 93 0.21 -1.46 -1.29
N VAL A 94 1.39 -1.88 -0.87
CA VAL A 94 1.87 -1.76 0.51
C VAL A 94 3.16 -0.97 0.47
N VAL A 95 3.25 0.06 1.31
CA VAL A 95 4.45 0.88 1.46
C VAL A 95 4.87 0.87 2.92
N GLU A 96 6.11 0.48 3.16
CA GLU A 96 6.71 0.56 4.50
C GLU A 96 7.11 2.00 4.80
N ASP A 97 6.59 2.50 5.91
CA ASP A 97 6.98 3.74 6.54
C ASP A 97 8.11 3.45 7.53
N TYR A 98 9.32 3.87 7.17
CA TYR A 98 10.51 3.64 7.97
C TYR A 98 10.66 4.64 9.13
N ASP A 99 9.84 5.70 9.23
CA ASP A 99 9.95 6.68 10.33
C ASP A 99 9.37 6.14 11.65
N VAL A 100 8.37 5.24 11.57
CA VAL A 100 7.67 4.73 12.77
C VAL A 100 8.54 3.74 13.57
N LEU A 101 9.55 3.13 12.94
CA LEU A 101 10.46 2.19 13.61
C LEU A 101 11.51 2.88 14.52
N PHE A 102 11.68 4.20 14.42
CA PHE A 102 12.77 4.93 15.07
C PHE A 102 12.32 6.07 16.01
N ALA A 103 11.03 6.11 16.40
CA ALA A 103 10.51 7.11 17.36
C ALA A 103 11.04 6.94 18.82
N GLY A 104 12.25 6.39 19.00
CA GLY A 104 12.90 6.19 20.30
C GLY A 104 14.43 6.09 20.29
N GLY A 105 15.13 6.43 19.21
CA GLY A 105 16.60 6.35 19.16
C GLY A 105 17.24 7.43 18.28
N GLU A 106 18.36 7.99 18.74
CA GLU A 106 19.13 9.01 18.02
C GLU A 106 19.51 8.51 16.61
N TYR A 107 19.25 9.38 15.64
CA TYR A 107 19.44 9.13 14.21
C TYR A 107 20.94 9.18 13.87
N ASP A 108 21.54 8.04 13.55
CA ASP A 108 22.87 7.99 12.92
C ASP A 108 22.73 7.52 11.46
N SER A 109 22.72 8.49 10.54
CA SER A 109 22.33 8.35 9.13
C SER A 109 23.36 7.62 8.25
N GLN A 110 24.44 7.11 8.84
CA GLN A 110 25.61 6.66 8.10
C GLN A 110 25.72 5.12 7.95
N ASN A 111 24.91 4.29 8.63
CA ASN A 111 25.18 2.84 8.66
C ASN A 111 24.01 1.85 8.72
N SER A 112 22.74 2.25 8.68
CA SER A 112 21.62 1.28 8.65
C SER A 112 21.17 0.97 7.23
N ASN A 113 21.50 -0.21 6.73
CA ASN A 113 20.99 -0.71 5.46
C ASN A 113 19.47 -0.99 5.62
N LEU A 114 18.60 -0.08 5.15
CA LEU A 114 17.14 -0.12 5.35
C LEU A 114 16.48 -1.46 4.94
N GLN A 115 17.15 -2.24 4.09
CA GLN A 115 16.73 -3.59 3.69
C GLN A 115 16.83 -4.68 4.78
N THR A 116 17.28 -4.36 5.99
CA THR A 116 17.57 -5.33 7.07
C THR A 116 16.53 -5.40 8.18
N GLN A 117 15.48 -4.57 8.15
CA GLN A 117 14.44 -4.62 9.19
C GLN A 117 13.60 -5.90 9.09
N PRO A 118 13.14 -6.47 10.23
CA PRO A 118 12.32 -7.66 10.22
C PRO A 118 10.97 -7.38 9.56
N THR A 119 10.63 -8.15 8.52
CA THR A 119 9.32 -8.05 7.86
C THR A 119 8.21 -8.45 8.83
N GLN A 120 7.25 -7.55 9.06
CA GLN A 120 6.13 -7.76 9.97
C GLN A 120 4.99 -8.54 9.31
N ILE A 121 4.45 -9.52 10.02
CA ILE A 121 3.37 -10.39 9.57
C ILE A 121 2.16 -10.23 10.48
N TYR A 122 1.01 -9.92 9.90
CA TYR A 122 -0.22 -9.64 10.61
C TYR A 122 -1.25 -10.73 10.38
N ILE A 123 -1.81 -11.24 11.48
CA ILE A 123 -2.89 -12.23 11.45
C ILE A 123 -3.99 -11.85 12.44
N ARG A 124 -5.23 -12.24 12.13
CA ARG A 124 -6.28 -12.33 13.13
C ARG A 124 -6.28 -13.70 13.78
N SER A 125 -6.37 -13.72 15.10
CA SER A 125 -6.37 -14.96 15.87
C SER A 125 -7.32 -14.90 17.05
N LYS A 126 -7.97 -16.04 17.34
CA LYS A 126 -8.78 -16.22 18.56
C LYS A 126 -7.90 -16.38 19.80
N THR A 127 -6.65 -16.82 19.63
CA THR A 127 -5.69 -16.93 20.72
C THR A 127 -5.03 -15.58 20.98
N ASN A 128 -4.83 -15.28 22.27
CA ASN A 128 -4.14 -14.05 22.67
C ASN A 128 -2.65 -14.13 22.31
N LYS A 129 -2.03 -12.95 22.19
CA LYS A 129 -0.58 -12.81 21.99
C LYS A 129 0.19 -13.55 23.09
N SER A 130 1.17 -14.36 22.69
CA SER A 130 2.07 -15.07 23.59
C SER A 130 3.40 -14.34 23.72
N ALA A 131 4.02 -14.37 24.91
CA ALA A 131 5.39 -13.88 25.08
C ALA A 131 6.43 -14.67 24.24
N HIS A 132 6.07 -15.86 23.77
CA HIS A 132 6.89 -16.70 22.89
C HIS A 132 6.54 -16.57 21.41
N ASP A 133 5.62 -15.67 21.04
CA ASP A 133 5.35 -15.40 19.63
C ASP A 133 6.63 -14.88 18.95
N ASN A 134 6.75 -15.17 17.66
CA ASN A 134 7.82 -14.58 16.85
C ASN A 134 7.69 -13.04 16.94
N PRO A 135 8.76 -12.29 17.23
CA PRO A 135 8.70 -10.81 17.27
C PRO A 135 8.20 -10.19 15.96
N GLN A 136 8.33 -10.89 14.83
CA GLN A 136 7.78 -10.47 13.53
C GLN A 136 6.27 -10.73 13.39
N LEU A 137 5.63 -11.41 14.33
CA LEU A 137 4.22 -11.82 14.25
C LEU A 137 3.35 -10.89 15.10
N HIS A 138 2.50 -10.13 14.43
CA HIS A 138 1.49 -9.29 15.02
C HIS A 138 0.13 -10.00 14.99
N ARG A 139 -0.37 -10.36 16.18
CA ARG A 139 -1.71 -10.93 16.34
C ARG A 139 -2.71 -9.84 16.70
N ILE A 140 -3.72 -9.68 15.86
CA ILE A 140 -4.92 -8.89 16.14
C ILE A 140 -6.00 -9.86 16.65
N ARG A 141 -6.70 -9.48 17.72
CA ARG A 141 -7.72 -10.33 18.34
C ARG A 141 -8.92 -10.49 17.40
N ALA A 142 -9.29 -11.73 17.11
CA ALA A 142 -10.51 -12.02 16.38
C ALA A 142 -11.75 -11.82 17.28
N THR A 143 -12.80 -11.25 16.71
CA THR A 143 -14.12 -10.98 17.31
C THR A 143 -15.11 -12.13 17.08
N GLY A 144 -14.84 -13.02 16.11
CA GLY A 144 -15.71 -14.13 15.72
C GLY A 144 -16.83 -13.74 14.76
N ARG A 145 -16.92 -12.46 14.38
CA ARG A 145 -17.91 -11.91 13.42
C ARG A 145 -17.31 -11.67 12.03
N GLU A 146 -16.02 -11.93 11.86
CA GLU A 146 -15.31 -11.77 10.60
C GLU A 146 -15.69 -12.85 9.60
N GLN A 147 -15.62 -12.51 8.32
CA GLN A 147 -15.64 -13.45 7.23
C GLN A 147 -14.23 -13.56 6.62
N ASP A 148 -14.07 -14.41 5.62
CA ASP A 148 -12.87 -14.39 4.79
C ASP A 148 -13.07 -13.55 3.53
N ALA A 149 -11.99 -13.39 2.78
CA ALA A 149 -11.95 -12.61 1.56
C ALA A 149 -12.73 -13.23 0.38
N THR A 150 -13.46 -14.33 0.60
CA THR A 150 -14.42 -14.85 -0.38
C THR A 150 -15.79 -14.19 -0.29
N SER A 151 -16.01 -13.38 0.75
CA SER A 151 -17.23 -12.59 0.95
C SER A 151 -17.43 -11.49 -0.11
N ASP A 152 -18.70 -11.19 -0.39
CA ASP A 152 -19.14 -10.10 -1.27
C ASP A 152 -19.68 -8.88 -0.49
N ASP A 153 -19.38 -8.81 0.81
CA ASP A 153 -19.94 -7.87 1.79
C ASP A 153 -19.82 -6.38 1.41
N VAL A 154 -18.77 -6.00 0.70
CA VAL A 154 -18.46 -4.60 0.35
C VAL A 154 -18.55 -4.30 -1.15
N ARG A 155 -19.23 -5.12 -1.94
CA ARG A 155 -19.38 -4.84 -3.38
C ARG A 155 -20.30 -3.65 -3.66
N ILE A 156 -19.93 -2.89 -4.68
CA ILE A 156 -20.77 -1.84 -5.26
C ILE A 156 -21.82 -2.48 -6.17
N GLU A 157 -23.08 -2.09 -5.98
CA GLU A 157 -24.20 -2.44 -6.84
C GLU A 157 -24.60 -1.20 -7.63
N GLN A 158 -24.74 -1.32 -8.95
CA GLN A 158 -25.14 -0.21 -9.80
C GLN A 158 -26.15 -0.62 -10.88
N PRO A 159 -27.04 0.28 -11.31
CA PRO A 159 -27.97 0.00 -12.41
C PRO A 159 -27.21 -0.30 -13.71
N SER A 160 -27.49 -1.43 -14.33
CA SER A 160 -26.87 -1.79 -15.60
C SER A 160 -27.50 -1.01 -16.75
N ARG A 161 -26.65 -0.32 -17.52
CA ARG A 161 -27.03 0.29 -18.81
C ARG A 161 -27.44 -0.75 -19.86
N LYS A 162 -26.96 -1.99 -19.74
CA LYS A 162 -27.26 -3.09 -20.69
C LYS A 162 -28.52 -3.87 -20.34
N TYR A 163 -28.87 -3.98 -19.05
CA TYR A 163 -29.99 -4.81 -18.58
C TYR A 163 -31.15 -3.95 -18.06
N GLY A 164 -31.50 -2.89 -18.79
CA GLY A 164 -32.71 -2.10 -18.53
C GLY A 164 -32.80 -1.51 -17.12
N GLY A 165 -31.67 -1.16 -16.49
CA GLY A 165 -31.63 -0.60 -15.13
C GLY A 165 -31.59 -1.63 -14.00
N ARG A 166 -31.56 -2.93 -14.27
CA ARG A 166 -31.36 -3.96 -13.23
C ARG A 166 -30.02 -3.74 -12.52
N LEU A 167 -30.03 -3.81 -11.19
CA LEU A 167 -28.80 -3.73 -10.39
C LEU A 167 -27.85 -4.88 -10.75
N VAL A 168 -26.59 -4.53 -11.00
CA VAL A 168 -25.49 -5.47 -11.24
C VAL A 168 -24.37 -5.14 -10.25
N THR A 169 -23.81 -6.18 -9.68
CA THR A 169 -22.67 -6.10 -8.77
C THR A 169 -21.39 -5.94 -9.56
N LEU A 170 -20.58 -4.95 -9.20
CA LEU A 170 -19.28 -4.73 -9.84
C LEU A 170 -18.27 -5.82 -9.43
N PRO A 171 -17.45 -6.30 -10.39
CA PRO A 171 -16.36 -7.21 -10.07
C PRO A 171 -15.26 -6.47 -9.31
N HIS A 172 -14.55 -7.22 -8.49
CA HIS A 172 -13.33 -6.78 -7.84
C HIS A 172 -12.15 -7.27 -8.71
N PHE A 173 -11.12 -6.45 -8.92
CA PHE A 173 -9.83 -6.91 -9.45
C PHE A 173 -9.24 -8.07 -8.62
N SER A 174 -9.48 -8.08 -7.31
CA SER A 174 -9.06 -9.19 -6.43
C SER A 174 -9.72 -10.54 -6.77
N ASP A 175 -10.76 -10.57 -7.61
CA ASP A 175 -11.42 -11.82 -8.05
C ASP A 175 -10.47 -12.70 -8.89
N ARG A 176 -9.37 -12.13 -9.40
CA ARG A 176 -8.29 -12.87 -10.08
C ARG A 176 -7.43 -13.70 -9.13
N VAL A 177 -7.50 -13.45 -7.81
CA VAL A 177 -6.78 -14.21 -6.80
C VAL A 177 -7.50 -15.53 -6.54
N SER A 178 -6.74 -16.62 -6.48
CA SER A 178 -7.29 -17.97 -6.32
C SER A 178 -8.13 -18.07 -5.05
N TYR A 179 -9.15 -18.93 -5.09
CA TYR A 179 -10.00 -19.19 -3.94
C TYR A 179 -9.19 -19.61 -2.70
N GLU A 180 -8.19 -20.48 -2.92
CA GLU A 180 -7.27 -20.91 -1.87
C GLU A 180 -6.60 -19.72 -1.18
N ILE A 181 -6.00 -18.78 -1.93
CA ILE A 181 -5.37 -17.61 -1.31
C ILE A 181 -6.40 -16.74 -0.58
N ARG A 182 -7.55 -16.48 -1.19
CA ARG A 182 -8.59 -15.64 -0.59
C ARG A 182 -9.15 -16.25 0.70
N SER A 183 -9.28 -17.57 0.80
CA SER A 183 -9.77 -18.19 2.03
C SER A 183 -8.83 -17.98 3.22
N HIS A 184 -7.55 -17.65 3.03
CA HIS A 184 -6.61 -17.32 4.10
C HIS A 184 -6.54 -15.83 4.45
N VAL A 185 -7.32 -14.96 3.81
CA VAL A 185 -7.35 -13.52 4.11
C VAL A 185 -8.67 -13.18 4.79
N VAL A 186 -8.64 -12.26 5.75
CA VAL A 186 -9.88 -11.71 6.33
C VAL A 186 -10.70 -10.98 5.27
N ASP A 187 -12.02 -10.84 5.48
CA ASP A 187 -12.85 -10.02 4.60
C ASP A 187 -12.34 -8.58 4.47
N LYS A 188 -12.67 -7.91 3.36
CA LYS A 188 -12.08 -6.60 3.02
C LYS A 188 -12.41 -5.52 4.05
N SER A 189 -13.61 -5.55 4.63
CA SER A 189 -13.98 -4.57 5.67
C SER A 189 -13.08 -4.73 6.90
N THR A 190 -12.84 -5.97 7.33
CA THR A 190 -11.91 -6.29 8.41
C THR A 190 -10.47 -5.90 8.08
N LEU A 191 -10.00 -6.21 6.86
CA LEU A 191 -8.64 -5.85 6.41
C LEU A 191 -8.40 -4.34 6.47
N LEU A 192 -9.37 -3.55 5.99
CA LEU A 192 -9.28 -2.09 5.98
C LEU A 192 -9.35 -1.51 7.40
N PHE A 193 -10.22 -2.05 8.26
CA PHE A 193 -10.28 -1.65 9.67
C PHE A 193 -8.97 -1.92 10.40
N ASP A 194 -8.41 -3.12 10.24
CA ASP A 194 -7.12 -3.47 10.86
C ASP A 194 -5.99 -2.60 10.32
N SER A 195 -5.99 -2.31 9.01
CA SER A 195 -4.98 -1.46 8.37
C SER A 195 -5.03 -0.03 8.92
N ALA A 196 -6.23 0.54 9.07
CA ALA A 196 -6.43 1.88 9.63
C ALA A 196 -5.94 2.01 11.08
N ASN A 197 -5.94 0.90 11.83
CA ASN A 197 -5.61 0.88 13.25
C ASN A 197 -4.21 0.35 13.57
N SER A 198 -3.54 -0.26 12.59
CA SER A 198 -2.21 -0.85 12.77
C SER A 198 -1.09 -0.07 12.08
N LEU A 199 -1.43 0.84 11.15
CA LEU A 199 -0.47 1.59 10.34
C LEU A 199 -0.63 3.10 10.56
N SER A 200 0.41 3.87 10.22
CA SER A 200 0.29 5.33 10.08
C SER A 200 -0.68 5.67 8.94
N PHE A 201 -1.30 6.85 8.97
CA PHE A 201 -2.24 7.28 7.94
C PHE A 201 -1.62 7.19 6.53
N ARG A 202 -0.42 7.73 6.35
CA ARG A 202 0.31 7.65 5.07
C ARG A 202 0.65 6.24 4.63
N SER A 203 0.93 5.28 5.54
CA SER A 203 1.17 3.87 5.19
C SER A 203 -0.11 3.10 4.87
N ALA A 204 -1.23 3.46 5.51
CA ALA A 204 -2.51 2.82 5.24
C ALA A 204 -3.12 3.29 3.91
N LEU A 205 -2.94 4.56 3.54
CA LEU A 205 -3.57 5.13 2.34
C LEU A 205 -3.31 4.33 1.03
N PRO A 206 -2.10 3.81 0.74
CA PRO A 206 -1.89 2.90 -0.40
C PRO A 206 -2.83 1.68 -0.44
N ILE A 207 -3.14 1.08 0.71
CA ILE A 207 -4.05 -0.07 0.80
C ILE A 207 -5.48 0.38 0.47
N PHE A 208 -5.89 1.56 0.97
CA PHE A 208 -7.21 2.13 0.70
C PHE A 208 -7.38 2.57 -0.75
N ASP A 209 -6.36 3.13 -1.38
CA ASP A 209 -6.38 3.49 -2.80
C ASP A 209 -6.44 2.25 -3.70
N SER A 210 -5.73 1.18 -3.33
CA SER A 210 -5.89 -0.12 -3.98
C SER A 210 -7.30 -0.70 -3.79
N ALA A 211 -7.90 -0.59 -2.60
CA ALA A 211 -9.27 -1.00 -2.37
C ALA A 211 -10.29 -0.17 -3.19
N ALA A 212 -10.05 1.14 -3.34
CA ALA A 212 -10.86 2.01 -4.17
C ALA A 212 -10.79 1.60 -5.65
N ARG A 213 -9.58 1.31 -6.17
CA ARG A 213 -9.41 0.71 -7.50
C ARG A 213 -10.15 -0.61 -7.62
N ASP A 214 -10.12 -1.40 -6.57
CA ASP A 214 -10.79 -2.69 -6.47
C ASP A 214 -12.32 -2.61 -6.27
N ASN A 215 -12.93 -1.44 -6.53
CA ASN A 215 -14.38 -1.19 -6.42
C ASN A 215 -14.99 -1.49 -5.04
N VAL A 216 -14.22 -1.32 -3.96
CA VAL A 216 -14.72 -1.50 -2.59
C VAL A 216 -15.67 -0.36 -2.21
N ASN A 217 -16.85 -0.71 -1.69
CA ASN A 217 -17.81 0.25 -1.16
C ASN A 217 -17.45 0.67 0.27
N PHE A 218 -16.81 1.83 0.43
CA PHE A 218 -16.38 2.32 1.73
C PHE A 218 -17.52 2.65 2.70
N ASN A 219 -18.73 2.98 2.22
CA ASN A 219 -19.88 3.19 3.10
C ASN A 219 -20.30 1.88 3.76
N LYS A 220 -20.36 0.78 2.99
CA LYS A 220 -20.60 -0.57 3.54
C LYS A 220 -19.47 -0.99 4.48
N VAL A 221 -18.20 -0.68 4.16
CA VAL A 221 -17.06 -0.94 5.06
C VAL A 221 -17.28 -0.29 6.42
N ILE A 222 -17.63 1.00 6.45
CA ILE A 222 -17.87 1.75 7.69
C ILE A 222 -19.04 1.12 8.46
N GLU A 223 -20.18 0.87 7.81
CA GLU A 223 -21.37 0.28 8.44
C GLU A 223 -21.07 -1.08 9.09
N ILE A 224 -20.37 -1.96 8.36
CA ILE A 224 -19.98 -3.28 8.85
C ILE A 224 -19.04 -3.14 10.05
N CYS A 225 -18.06 -2.24 9.98
CA CYS A 225 -17.10 -2.02 11.06
C CYS A 225 -17.76 -1.41 12.30
N GLU A 226 -18.72 -0.50 12.13
CA GLU A 226 -19.49 0.05 13.23
C GLU A 226 -20.28 -1.04 13.95
N SER A 227 -20.99 -1.89 13.20
CA SER A 227 -21.73 -3.03 13.77
C SER A 227 -20.82 -4.04 14.48
N ARG A 228 -19.61 -4.30 13.94
CA ARG A 228 -18.66 -5.29 14.48
C ARG A 228 -17.85 -4.78 15.66
N TYR A 229 -17.47 -3.49 15.68
CA TYR A 229 -16.45 -2.98 16.60
C TYR A 229 -16.96 -1.87 17.52
N CYS A 230 -18.11 -1.24 17.28
CA CYS A 230 -18.79 -0.53 18.36
C CYS A 230 -19.50 -1.54 19.26
N GLY A 231 -19.29 -1.44 20.57
CA GLY A 231 -20.07 -2.20 21.54
C GLY A 231 -21.57 -1.96 21.33
N CYS A 232 -22.36 -3.04 21.33
CA CYS A 232 -23.81 -2.98 21.50
C CYS A 232 -24.14 -2.32 22.83
N GLY A 233 -24.08 -0.99 22.89
CA GLY A 233 -24.69 -0.19 23.91
C GLY A 233 -26.18 -0.08 23.63
N ASN A 234 -26.94 -1.11 23.99
CA ASN A 234 -28.35 -1.00 24.34
C ASN A 234 -29.25 -0.19 23.35
N CYS A 235 -29.41 -0.63 22.10
CA CYS A 235 -30.59 -0.24 21.31
C CYS A 235 -31.76 -1.17 21.65
N GLY A 236 -32.20 -1.09 22.91
CA GLY A 236 -33.56 -1.44 23.27
C GLY A 236 -34.50 -0.56 22.47
N VAL A 237 -35.36 -1.20 21.69
CA VAL A 237 -36.47 -0.58 20.98
C VAL A 237 -37.36 0.13 22.01
N GLY A 238 -37.17 1.43 22.15
CA GLY A 238 -38.05 2.33 22.89
C GLY A 238 -38.39 3.49 21.99
N GLY A 239 -39.53 3.40 21.30
CA GLY A 239 -40.07 4.53 20.55
C GLY A 239 -40.42 5.70 21.46
N VAL A 240 -40.34 6.93 20.92
CA VAL A 240 -41.44 7.91 20.81
C VAL A 240 -40.91 9.14 20.05
N GLY A 241 -41.53 9.43 18.90
CA GLY A 241 -42.06 10.73 18.48
C GLY A 241 -41.16 11.98 18.32
N GLY A 242 -41.19 12.56 17.11
CA GLY A 242 -41.58 13.98 16.99
C GLY A 242 -40.61 14.98 16.33
N VAL A 243 -40.81 15.20 15.02
CA VAL A 243 -40.85 16.48 14.25
C VAL A 243 -39.73 17.54 14.40
N GLY A 244 -39.08 17.88 13.26
CA GLY A 244 -38.96 19.28 12.79
C GLY A 244 -37.56 19.86 12.51
N GLY A 245 -37.31 20.26 11.24
CA GLY A 245 -36.72 21.58 10.94
C GLY A 245 -35.23 21.74 10.55
N VAL A 246 -34.97 21.78 9.23
CA VAL A 246 -34.10 22.72 8.46
C VAL A 246 -32.67 23.09 8.94
N GLY A 247 -31.68 22.74 8.10
CA GLY A 247 -30.68 23.69 7.56
C GLY A 247 -29.39 23.97 8.35
N GLY A 248 -28.25 23.57 7.78
CA GLY A 248 -26.93 24.10 8.14
C GLY A 248 -25.78 23.11 7.96
N SER A 249 -25.08 23.19 6.84
CA SER A 249 -23.77 22.55 6.67
C SER A 249 -22.74 23.24 7.57
N GLY A 250 -22.48 22.67 8.74
CA GLY A 250 -21.44 23.11 9.66
C GLY A 250 -20.71 21.90 10.21
N PHE A 251 -19.49 21.66 9.72
CA PHE A 251 -18.60 20.63 10.26
C PHE A 251 -18.00 21.19 11.55
N CYS A 252 -18.60 20.86 12.69
CA CYS A 252 -18.11 21.27 14.00
C CYS A 252 -17.16 20.20 14.54
N VAL A 253 -15.85 20.46 14.51
CA VAL A 253 -14.89 19.69 15.31
C VAL A 253 -15.05 20.16 16.76
N SER A 254 -15.81 19.43 17.56
CA SER A 254 -15.82 19.61 19.01
C SER A 254 -15.02 18.49 19.66
N SER A 255 -13.99 18.92 20.38
CA SER A 255 -13.11 18.11 21.21
C SER A 255 -13.93 17.37 22.27
N VAL A 256 -13.97 16.04 22.19
CA VAL A 256 -14.43 15.21 23.30
C VAL A 256 -13.27 14.33 23.73
N VAL A 257 -12.64 14.74 24.82
CA VAL A 257 -11.70 13.92 25.59
C VAL A 257 -12.54 12.96 26.43
N GLY A 258 -12.41 11.65 26.20
CA GLY A 258 -12.85 10.61 27.14
C GLY A 258 -13.88 9.58 26.66
N ALA A 259 -13.56 8.79 25.61
CA ALA A 259 -14.13 7.46 25.34
C ALA A 259 -13.12 6.66 24.48
N GLY A 260 -11.94 6.43 25.06
CA GLY A 260 -10.73 6.08 24.29
C GLY A 260 -10.52 4.59 24.06
N SER A 261 -11.16 4.04 23.01
CA SER A 261 -10.53 3.00 22.17
C SER A 261 -11.28 2.87 20.84
N ASP A 262 -12.60 2.67 20.90
CA ASP A 262 -13.38 2.25 19.71
C ASP A 262 -13.78 3.45 18.83
N ALA A 263 -14.09 4.58 19.45
CA ALA A 263 -14.40 5.83 18.75
C ALA A 263 -13.19 6.39 17.97
N ASP A 264 -11.98 6.27 18.54
CA ASP A 264 -10.73 6.63 17.86
C ASP A 264 -10.46 5.68 16.68
N SER A 265 -10.71 4.38 16.86
CA SER A 265 -10.50 3.39 15.80
C SER A 265 -11.39 3.60 14.57
N LEU A 266 -12.65 3.95 14.78
CA LEU A 266 -13.56 4.29 13.67
C LEU A 266 -13.25 5.65 13.06
N PHE A 267 -12.77 6.62 13.85
CA PHE A 267 -12.31 7.88 13.31
C PHE A 267 -11.15 7.68 12.32
N ARG A 268 -10.16 6.84 12.67
CA ARG A 268 -9.05 6.48 11.76
C ARG A 268 -9.53 5.83 10.47
N LEU A 269 -10.47 4.88 10.57
CA LEU A 269 -11.09 4.24 9.39
C LEU A 269 -11.81 5.28 8.52
N ARG A 270 -12.70 6.08 9.12
CA ARG A 270 -13.48 7.10 8.40
C ARG A 270 -12.58 8.12 7.70
N ARG A 271 -11.49 8.54 8.35
CA ARG A 271 -10.48 9.42 7.76
C ARG A 271 -9.88 8.81 6.49
N LEU A 272 -9.44 7.55 6.54
CA LEU A 272 -8.88 6.86 5.37
C LEU A 272 -9.91 6.62 4.27
N CYS A 273 -11.12 6.19 4.61
CA CYS A 273 -12.22 6.06 3.64
C CYS A 273 -12.54 7.38 2.94
N CYS A 274 -12.47 8.52 3.65
CA CYS A 274 -12.70 9.84 3.08
C CYS A 274 -11.64 10.25 2.06
N PHE A 275 -10.38 9.88 2.29
CA PHE A 275 -9.27 10.24 1.41
C PHE A 275 -8.92 9.17 0.37
N ALA A 276 -9.52 7.98 0.44
CA ALA A 276 -9.29 6.90 -0.49
C ALA A 276 -9.64 7.33 -1.92
N ASN A 277 -8.69 7.15 -2.84
CA ASN A 277 -8.83 7.53 -4.23
C ASN A 277 -8.08 6.54 -5.13
N GLY A 278 -8.84 5.84 -5.98
CA GLY A 278 -8.29 4.84 -6.87
C GLY A 278 -7.49 5.38 -8.07
N LEU A 279 -7.34 6.71 -8.20
CA LEU A 279 -6.57 7.30 -9.30
C LEU A 279 -5.05 7.24 -9.09
N SER A 280 -4.55 7.04 -7.86
CA SER A 280 -3.11 6.81 -7.66
C SER A 280 -2.68 5.50 -8.31
N GLU A 281 -1.65 5.56 -9.17
CA GLU A 281 -1.26 4.41 -9.99
C GLU A 281 -0.43 3.40 -9.22
N ASN A 282 0.37 3.88 -8.27
CA ASN A 282 1.26 3.05 -7.46
C ASN A 282 1.23 3.44 -5.97
N GLY A 283 1.87 2.59 -5.15
CA GLY A 283 1.96 2.80 -3.70
C GLY A 283 2.74 4.06 -3.34
N GLY A 284 3.78 4.41 -4.10
CA GLY A 284 4.58 5.61 -3.87
C GLY A 284 3.77 6.89 -3.98
N GLU A 285 2.91 7.02 -4.99
CA GLU A 285 2.00 8.15 -5.14
C GLU A 285 1.00 8.25 -4.00
N SER A 286 0.40 7.11 -3.64
CA SER A 286 -0.56 7.02 -2.55
C SER A 286 0.09 7.41 -1.22
N PHE A 287 1.33 6.98 -0.98
CA PHE A 287 2.13 7.30 0.20
C PHE A 287 2.55 8.78 0.23
N ALA A 288 2.94 9.35 -0.93
CA ALA A 288 3.24 10.76 -1.08
C ALA A 288 2.00 11.62 -0.78
N ARG A 289 0.85 11.25 -1.33
CA ARG A 289 -0.43 11.91 -1.03
C ARG A 289 -0.78 11.83 0.45
N GLY A 290 -0.59 10.67 1.06
CA GLY A 290 -0.79 10.48 2.50
C GLY A 290 0.09 11.42 3.33
N THR A 291 1.36 11.55 2.96
CA THR A 291 2.31 12.47 3.60
C THR A 291 1.90 13.93 3.42
N MET A 292 1.46 14.34 2.22
CA MET A 292 0.96 15.70 1.95
C MET A 292 -0.26 16.03 2.83
N ILE A 293 -1.20 15.09 2.95
CA ILE A 293 -2.42 15.24 3.75
C ILE A 293 -2.07 15.32 5.24
N ASP A 294 -1.18 14.46 5.74
CA ASP A 294 -0.73 14.50 7.14
C ASP A 294 -0.02 15.81 7.49
N LEU A 295 0.73 16.41 6.55
CA LEU A 295 1.35 17.73 6.69
C LEU A 295 0.37 18.91 6.59
N GLY A 296 -0.91 18.64 6.30
CA GLY A 296 -1.97 19.63 6.19
C GLY A 296 -1.97 20.43 4.88
N PHE A 297 -1.21 19.99 3.87
CA PHE A 297 -1.26 20.60 2.54
C PHE A 297 -2.61 20.37 1.86
N MET A 298 -2.93 21.26 0.93
CA MET A 298 -4.07 21.10 0.03
C MET A 298 -4.01 19.73 -0.64
N VAL A 299 -5.14 19.03 -0.68
CA VAL A 299 -5.24 17.73 -1.36
C VAL A 299 -5.13 17.97 -2.87
N PRO A 300 -4.19 17.32 -3.57
CA PRO A 300 -4.05 17.45 -5.02
C PRO A 300 -5.16 16.70 -5.76
N GLU A 301 -5.48 17.20 -6.96
CA GLU A 301 -6.11 16.40 -8.02
C GLU A 301 -5.08 15.39 -8.56
N LEU A 302 -5.51 14.16 -8.82
CA LEU A 302 -4.61 13.06 -9.21
C LEU A 302 -4.70 12.75 -10.68
N GLN A 303 -3.56 12.41 -11.28
CA GLN A 303 -3.49 11.89 -12.66
C GLN A 303 -4.17 12.82 -13.68
N HIS A 304 -4.05 14.14 -13.47
CA HIS A 304 -4.69 15.14 -14.32
C HIS A 304 -4.04 15.16 -15.72
N GLU A 305 -4.86 15.07 -16.77
CA GLU A 305 -4.43 15.16 -18.17
C GLU A 305 -4.58 16.59 -18.71
N PHE A 306 -3.46 17.23 -18.98
CA PHE A 306 -3.39 18.43 -19.80
C PHE A 306 -3.48 18.09 -21.28
N VAL A 307 -4.34 18.80 -22.02
CA VAL A 307 -4.44 18.70 -23.48
C VAL A 307 -3.80 19.94 -24.09
N VAL A 308 -2.72 19.74 -24.85
CA VAL A 308 -2.00 20.82 -25.51
C VAL A 308 -2.76 21.27 -26.76
N SER A 309 -3.29 22.49 -26.73
CA SER A 309 -4.27 23.01 -27.71
C SER A 309 -3.82 22.93 -29.18
N ASN A 310 -2.52 23.10 -29.44
CA ASN A 310 -1.99 23.21 -30.81
C ASN A 310 -1.61 21.86 -31.44
N THR A 311 -1.43 20.82 -30.63
CA THR A 311 -0.91 19.52 -31.09
C THR A 311 -1.81 18.34 -30.77
N GLY A 312 -2.75 18.52 -29.83
CA GLY A 312 -3.55 17.43 -29.28
C GLY A 312 -2.76 16.46 -28.40
N TYR A 313 -1.47 16.73 -28.13
CA TYR A 313 -0.68 15.92 -27.21
C TYR A 313 -1.28 16.00 -25.80
N LYS A 314 -1.33 14.85 -25.14
CA LYS A 314 -1.79 14.72 -23.76
C LYS A 314 -0.59 14.54 -22.84
N TYR A 315 -0.52 15.36 -21.80
CA TYR A 315 0.45 15.21 -20.72
C TYR A 315 -0.28 14.97 -19.42
N ARG A 316 0.08 13.90 -18.73
CA ARG A 316 -0.50 13.56 -17.44
C ARG A 316 0.52 13.83 -16.34
N CYS A 317 0.04 14.42 -15.24
CA CYS A 317 0.85 14.64 -14.04
C CYS A 317 0.28 13.88 -12.85
N ASP A 318 1.14 13.50 -11.91
CA ASP A 318 0.73 12.70 -10.75
C ASP A 318 -0.15 13.51 -9.80
N PHE A 319 0.24 14.77 -9.55
CA PHE A 319 -0.43 15.67 -8.63
C PHE A 319 -0.64 17.05 -9.26
N LEU A 320 -1.85 17.59 -9.14
CA LEU A 320 -2.17 18.95 -9.55
C LEU A 320 -2.80 19.72 -8.39
N TRP A 321 -2.27 20.90 -8.12
CA TRP A 321 -2.87 21.88 -7.21
C TRP A 321 -3.33 23.09 -8.01
N GLN A 322 -4.64 23.34 -7.98
CA GLN A 322 -5.23 24.56 -8.53
C GLN A 322 -5.33 25.60 -7.41
N LEU A 323 -4.51 26.66 -7.49
CA LEU A 323 -4.49 27.70 -6.48
C LEU A 323 -5.71 28.62 -6.61
N PRO A 324 -6.28 29.13 -5.50
CA PRO A 324 -7.43 30.04 -5.54
C PRO A 324 -7.21 31.33 -6.36
N VAL A 325 -5.95 31.75 -6.52
CA VAL A 325 -5.57 32.97 -7.26
C VAL A 325 -5.16 32.67 -8.71
N GLY A 326 -5.58 31.52 -9.27
CA GLY A 326 -5.43 31.20 -10.69
C GLY A 326 -4.07 30.61 -11.12
N GLY A 327 -3.24 30.16 -10.19
CA GLY A 327 -1.98 29.48 -10.47
C GLY A 327 -2.12 27.95 -10.44
N LEU A 328 -1.37 27.25 -11.29
CA LEU A 328 -1.31 25.78 -11.28
C LEU A 328 0.06 25.31 -10.80
N ILE A 329 0.08 24.44 -9.79
CA ILE A 329 1.30 23.76 -9.35
C ILE A 329 1.17 22.27 -9.70
N VAL A 330 2.16 21.74 -10.41
CA VAL A 330 2.24 20.32 -10.74
C VAL A 330 3.27 19.64 -9.84
N GLY A 331 2.91 18.48 -9.28
CA GLY A 331 3.80 17.59 -8.55
C GLY A 331 4.06 16.31 -9.33
N GLU A 332 5.31 15.87 -9.34
CA GLU A 332 5.75 14.64 -10.04
C GLU A 332 6.56 13.77 -9.08
N LEU A 333 6.12 12.52 -8.91
CA LEU A 333 6.87 11.51 -8.18
C LEU A 333 7.83 10.80 -9.13
N ASP A 334 9.11 11.14 -9.06
CA ASP A 334 10.11 10.55 -9.93
C ASP A 334 10.65 9.23 -9.35
N GLY A 335 10.37 8.13 -10.04
CA GLY A 335 11.07 6.86 -9.87
C GLY A 335 12.26 6.73 -10.82
N TYR A 336 13.40 6.21 -10.35
CA TYR A 336 14.59 6.03 -11.20
C TYR A 336 14.36 5.07 -12.37
N GLY A 337 13.46 4.08 -12.21
CA GLY A 337 13.16 3.06 -13.22
C GLY A 337 12.78 3.63 -14.58
N LYS A 338 12.03 4.74 -14.61
CA LYS A 338 11.48 5.31 -15.85
C LYS A 338 12.55 5.83 -16.81
N TYR A 339 13.72 6.23 -16.30
CA TYR A 339 14.82 6.73 -17.14
C TYR A 339 15.52 5.61 -17.90
N PHE A 340 15.47 4.38 -17.39
CA PHE A 340 16.10 3.20 -18.01
C PHE A 340 15.22 2.55 -19.09
N VAL A 341 13.98 2.99 -19.26
CA VAL A 341 13.08 2.48 -20.30
C VAL A 341 13.54 2.95 -21.67
N ASP A 342 14.15 2.03 -22.42
CA ASP A 342 14.36 2.18 -23.85
C ASP A 342 13.14 1.72 -24.65
N SER A 343 12.41 2.65 -25.26
CA SER A 343 11.19 2.37 -26.04
C SER A 343 11.44 1.54 -27.31
N SER A 344 12.69 1.45 -27.78
CA SER A 344 13.05 0.54 -28.89
C SER A 344 13.33 -0.89 -28.44
N ASN A 345 13.39 -1.16 -27.13
CA ASN A 345 13.57 -2.51 -26.61
C ASN A 345 12.21 -3.18 -26.37
N ALA A 346 11.94 -4.27 -27.08
CA ALA A 346 10.71 -5.04 -26.93
C ALA A 346 10.51 -5.59 -25.50
N ALA A 347 11.60 -5.81 -24.76
CA ALA A 347 11.52 -6.24 -23.36
C ALA A 347 10.94 -5.16 -22.43
N HIS A 348 10.88 -3.89 -22.86
CA HIS A 348 10.40 -2.78 -22.04
C HIS A 348 8.93 -2.39 -22.28
N VAL A 349 8.17 -3.17 -23.05
CA VAL A 349 6.81 -2.80 -23.47
C VAL A 349 5.76 -2.94 -22.36
N ASN A 350 6.01 -3.78 -21.35
CA ASN A 350 5.07 -4.05 -20.24
C ASN A 350 5.78 -4.06 -18.88
N ILE A 351 6.56 -3.02 -18.59
CA ILE A 351 7.27 -2.91 -17.31
C ILE A 351 6.28 -2.64 -16.18
N ASP A 352 6.31 -3.47 -15.14
CA ASP A 352 5.76 -3.14 -13.83
C ASP A 352 6.85 -2.49 -12.97
N PHE A 353 6.74 -1.18 -12.76
CA PHE A 353 7.68 -0.45 -11.89
C PHE A 353 7.61 -0.85 -10.41
N ASN A 354 6.62 -1.65 -10.01
CA ASN A 354 6.52 -2.23 -8.67
C ASN A 354 7.10 -3.65 -8.57
N SER A 355 7.57 -4.23 -9.68
CA SER A 355 8.23 -5.54 -9.72
C SER A 355 9.74 -5.38 -9.50
N SER A 356 10.31 -6.15 -8.57
CA SER A 356 11.77 -6.16 -8.40
C SER A 356 12.48 -6.75 -9.60
N ALA A 357 11.88 -7.76 -10.24
CA ALA A 357 12.43 -8.41 -11.42
C ALA A 357 12.53 -7.41 -12.59
N ASP A 358 11.47 -6.64 -12.82
CA ASP A 358 11.40 -5.68 -13.93
C ASP A 358 12.36 -4.52 -13.71
N ASN A 359 12.41 -3.98 -12.48
CA ASN A 359 13.37 -2.93 -12.13
C ASN A 359 14.82 -3.41 -12.26
N GLN A 360 15.10 -4.66 -11.91
CA GLN A 360 16.44 -5.23 -12.07
C GLN A 360 16.79 -5.41 -13.56
N MET A 361 15.84 -5.91 -14.36
CA MET A 361 16.01 -6.03 -15.81
C MET A 361 16.32 -4.66 -16.44
N LEU A 362 15.61 -3.61 -16.03
CA LEU A 362 15.86 -2.24 -16.48
C LEU A 362 17.27 -1.75 -16.11
N ARG A 363 17.71 -1.97 -14.86
CA ARG A 363 19.07 -1.60 -14.43
C ARG A 363 20.16 -2.35 -15.20
N ASN A 364 19.91 -3.62 -15.52
CA ASN A 364 20.84 -4.45 -16.28
C ASN A 364 20.86 -4.08 -17.78
N SER A 365 19.77 -3.50 -18.30
CA SER A 365 19.61 -3.08 -19.70
C SER A 365 20.07 -1.62 -19.92
N TYR A 366 21.18 -1.22 -19.26
CA TYR A 366 21.68 0.15 -19.24
C TYR A 366 22.02 0.65 -20.65
N ASN A 367 21.30 1.68 -21.11
CA ASN A 367 21.56 2.37 -22.37
C ASN A 367 21.64 3.87 -22.14
N GLN A 368 22.85 4.42 -22.16
CA GLN A 368 23.10 5.85 -21.91
C GLN A 368 22.32 6.76 -22.88
N ALA A 369 22.23 6.37 -24.16
CA ALA A 369 21.51 7.16 -25.15
C ALA A 369 19.99 7.15 -24.92
N ALA A 370 19.42 6.06 -24.39
CA ALA A 370 18.03 6.02 -23.97
C ALA A 370 17.77 6.92 -22.76
N ILE A 371 18.65 6.86 -21.75
CA ILE A 371 18.57 7.71 -20.55
C ILE A 371 18.58 9.18 -20.93
N ASN A 372 19.57 9.61 -21.74
CA ASN A 372 19.67 11.01 -22.16
C ASN A 372 18.42 11.46 -22.93
N ARG A 373 17.92 10.65 -23.88
CA ARG A 373 16.67 10.93 -24.60
C ARG A 373 15.46 11.08 -23.67
N ASN A 374 15.37 10.27 -22.62
CA ASN A 374 14.26 10.33 -21.67
C ASN A 374 14.35 11.59 -20.78
N ILE A 375 15.56 12.00 -20.40
CA ILE A 375 15.81 13.27 -19.71
C ILE A 375 15.40 14.45 -20.60
N ASP A 376 15.80 14.44 -21.87
CA ASP A 376 15.46 15.50 -22.82
C ASP A 376 13.94 15.61 -23.04
N ARG A 377 13.25 14.48 -23.26
CA ARG A 377 11.78 14.42 -23.39
C ARG A 377 11.08 14.99 -22.15
N GLN A 378 11.62 14.71 -20.97
CA GLN A 378 11.06 15.20 -19.73
C GLN A 378 11.24 16.72 -19.59
N ALA A 379 12.40 17.27 -19.94
CA ALA A 379 12.64 18.70 -19.95
C ALA A 379 11.74 19.44 -20.98
N GLU A 380 11.53 18.84 -22.16
CA GLU A 380 10.62 19.37 -23.16
C GLU A 380 9.16 19.37 -22.66
N ARG A 381 8.73 18.27 -22.01
CA ARG A 381 7.39 18.16 -21.41
C ARG A 381 7.12 19.29 -20.43
N GLU A 382 8.06 19.56 -19.53
CA GLU A 382 7.93 20.61 -18.51
C GLU A 382 7.86 22.00 -19.15
N SER A 383 8.72 22.24 -20.14
CA SER A 383 8.71 23.50 -20.89
C SER A 383 7.39 23.75 -21.62
N ARG A 384 6.69 22.69 -22.06
CA ARG A 384 5.37 22.78 -22.68
C ARG A 384 4.27 23.00 -21.64
N LEU A 385 4.27 22.27 -20.52
CA LEU A 385 3.30 22.46 -19.44
C LEU A 385 3.29 23.91 -18.92
N MET A 386 4.48 24.51 -18.75
CA MET A 386 4.57 25.90 -18.30
C MET A 386 4.09 26.91 -19.34
N ARG A 387 4.49 26.76 -20.61
CA ARG A 387 4.19 27.74 -21.66
C ARG A 387 2.77 27.61 -22.22
N GLU A 388 2.24 26.41 -22.32
CA GLU A 388 1.02 26.11 -23.08
C GLU A 388 -0.15 25.71 -22.18
N CYS A 389 0.10 25.25 -20.95
CA CYS A 389 -0.95 24.77 -20.04
C CYS A 389 -1.13 25.68 -18.80
N GLY A 390 -0.40 26.79 -18.70
CA GLY A 390 -0.51 27.74 -17.58
C GLY A 390 0.07 27.22 -16.27
N VAL A 391 0.89 26.17 -16.31
CA VAL A 391 1.56 25.64 -15.11
C VAL A 391 2.56 26.66 -14.59
N SER A 392 2.33 27.16 -13.39
CA SER A 392 3.14 28.20 -12.78
C SER A 392 4.42 27.64 -12.14
N LYS A 393 4.34 26.44 -11.56
CA LYS A 393 5.48 25.75 -10.95
C LYS A 393 5.35 24.24 -11.08
N ILE A 394 6.49 23.57 -11.21
CA ILE A 394 6.60 22.11 -11.21
C ILE A 394 7.51 21.71 -10.06
N VAL A 395 7.02 20.87 -9.16
CA VAL A 395 7.77 20.35 -8.01
C VAL A 395 8.03 18.86 -8.21
N ARG A 396 9.31 18.49 -8.24
CA ARG A 396 9.75 17.11 -8.42
C ARG A 396 10.30 16.56 -7.12
N PHE A 397 9.84 15.37 -6.75
CA PHE A 397 10.32 14.68 -5.57
C PHE A 397 10.44 13.19 -5.87
N ASN A 398 11.44 12.55 -5.29
CA ASN A 398 11.61 11.11 -5.37
C ASN A 398 11.07 10.46 -4.10
N PHE A 399 11.07 9.12 -4.06
CA PHE A 399 10.58 8.39 -2.90
C PHE A 399 11.35 8.71 -1.60
N ALA A 400 12.65 9.01 -1.68
CA ALA A 400 13.46 9.38 -0.50
C ALA A 400 13.04 10.74 0.08
N ASP A 401 12.65 11.69 -0.77
CA ASP A 401 12.07 12.97 -0.32
C ASP A 401 10.75 12.75 0.42
N VAL A 402 9.93 11.80 -0.04
CA VAL A 402 8.62 11.49 0.56
C VAL A 402 8.79 10.78 1.91
N VAL A 403 9.72 9.83 2.01
CA VAL A 403 10.05 9.17 3.28
C VAL A 403 10.58 10.21 4.26
N GLY A 404 11.55 11.03 3.84
CA GLY A 404 12.06 12.12 4.66
C GLY A 404 11.09 13.30 4.72
N ILE A 405 10.07 13.22 5.57
CA ILE A 405 8.94 14.18 5.68
C ILE A 405 9.36 15.65 5.53
N LYS A 406 10.42 16.08 6.22
CA LYS A 406 10.95 17.47 6.17
C LYS A 406 11.41 17.90 4.77
N ASN A 407 11.93 16.98 3.96
CA ASN A 407 12.37 17.25 2.59
C ASN A 407 11.17 17.51 1.67
N LEU A 408 10.15 16.66 1.72
CA LEU A 408 8.92 16.88 0.96
C LEU A 408 8.22 18.17 1.43
N GLU A 409 8.13 18.39 2.74
CA GLU A 409 7.55 19.61 3.32
C GLU A 409 8.24 20.87 2.78
N ARG A 410 9.58 20.94 2.84
CA ARG A 410 10.36 22.06 2.31
C ARG A 410 10.06 22.30 0.83
N LYS A 411 10.10 21.25 0.00
CA LYS A 411 9.84 21.35 -1.45
C LYS A 411 8.44 21.89 -1.75
N LEU A 412 7.42 21.43 -1.02
CA LEU A 412 6.04 21.89 -1.20
C LEU A 412 5.84 23.34 -0.72
N VAL A 413 6.49 23.74 0.37
CA VAL A 413 6.50 25.14 0.84
C VAL A 413 7.17 26.06 -0.17
N GLU A 414 8.35 25.70 -0.69
CA GLU A 414 9.07 26.47 -1.71
C GLU A 414 8.27 26.57 -3.03
N ALA A 415 7.55 25.50 -3.38
CA ALA A 415 6.61 25.50 -4.49
C ALA A 415 5.40 26.42 -4.24
N GLY A 416 5.06 26.71 -2.97
CA GLY A 416 3.91 27.54 -2.61
C GLY A 416 2.61 26.77 -2.55
N VAL A 417 2.66 25.45 -2.31
CA VAL A 417 1.46 24.64 -2.09
C VAL A 417 0.80 25.08 -0.78
N PRO A 418 -0.48 25.49 -0.77
CA PRO A 418 -1.15 25.96 0.43
C PRO A 418 -1.32 24.87 1.48
N ARG A 419 -1.34 25.27 2.75
CA ARG A 419 -1.88 24.43 3.84
C ARG A 419 -3.31 24.82 4.11
N ILE A 420 -4.19 23.82 4.14
CA ILE A 420 -5.64 24.00 4.36
C ILE A 420 -6.03 23.54 5.76
N MET A 421 -5.29 22.61 6.34
CA MET A 421 -5.47 22.19 7.72
C MET A 421 -4.37 22.79 8.59
N ARG A 422 -4.74 23.48 9.68
CA ARG A 422 -3.78 23.83 10.73
C ARG A 422 -3.37 22.53 11.41
N VAL A 423 -2.14 22.09 11.17
CA VAL A 423 -1.48 21.09 12.02
C VAL A 423 -1.16 21.82 13.32
N GLY A 424 -1.98 21.58 14.35
CA GLY A 424 -1.82 22.12 15.71
C GLY A 424 -1.41 21.01 16.65
#